data_AF-A0A2V7BLH9-F1
#
_entry.id   AF-A0A2V7BLH9-F1
#
_cell.length_a   1.000
_cell.length_b   1.000
_cell.length_c   1.000
_cell.angle_alpha   90.00
_cell.angle_beta   90.00
_cell.angle_gamma   90.00
#
_symmetry.space_group_name_H-M   'P 1'
#
loop_
_entity.id
_entity.type
_entity.pdbx_description
1 polymer ?
#
loop_
_entity_poly.entity_id
_entity_poly.type
_entity_poly.pdbx_seq_one_letter_code
_entity_poly.pdbx_strand_id
1 'polypeptide(L)'
;MRRTSRPRAIAGGRHSEPTGRPDSRSWSSSRRHPRTRHSVGSQGRTMMKEIKAYIRRNEVNEVVENLQRAGAPGVSVIEMHPVGYGYEANPFQPHGARLVDRYRYLTIVKLEIMCGDGQIDRLLDVIQRSSSTGNPGDGMIFVSEIVDAVRIRDGARGEGALRTAPATPGIGRAS
;
A
#
# COMPACT_ATOMS: atom_id res chain seq x y z
N MET A 1 -10.94 9.08 -68.85
CA MET A 1 -11.17 10.24 -67.95
C MET A 1 -12.25 9.88 -66.94
N ARG A 2 -11.88 9.48 -65.71
CA ARG A 2 -12.83 9.13 -64.65
C ARG A 2 -12.89 10.28 -63.64
N ARG A 3 -14.00 11.01 -63.60
CA ARG A 3 -14.27 12.04 -62.60
C ARG A 3 -14.75 11.38 -61.32
N THR A 4 -13.97 11.51 -60.25
CA THR A 4 -14.33 11.17 -58.88
C THR A 4 -15.02 12.37 -58.24
N SER A 5 -16.26 12.21 -57.76
CA SER A 5 -16.98 13.22 -56.98
C SER A 5 -16.92 12.86 -55.49
N ARG A 6 -16.25 13.72 -54.72
CA ARG A 6 -16.10 13.69 -53.26
C ARG A 6 -17.46 13.86 -52.53
N PRO A 7 -17.66 13.26 -51.34
CA PRO A 7 -18.67 13.72 -50.39
C PRO A 7 -18.10 14.84 -49.49
N ARG A 8 -18.96 15.83 -49.19
CA ARG A 8 -18.74 16.96 -48.29
C ARG A 8 -18.59 16.51 -46.83
N ALA A 9 -17.60 17.07 -46.13
CA ALA A 9 -17.45 16.99 -44.68
C ALA A 9 -18.47 17.90 -43.96
N ILE A 10 -19.05 17.39 -42.88
CA ILE A 10 -20.02 18.05 -42.00
C ILE A 10 -19.26 18.84 -40.91
N ALA A 11 -19.85 19.96 -40.52
CA ALA A 11 -19.31 21.06 -39.75
C ALA A 11 -18.69 20.68 -38.38
N GLY A 12 -17.56 21.33 -38.07
CA GLY A 12 -16.91 21.30 -36.77
C GLY A 12 -17.65 22.16 -35.75
N GLY A 13 -18.15 21.52 -34.68
CA GLY A 13 -18.54 22.16 -33.44
C GLY A 13 -17.31 22.35 -32.55
N ARG A 14 -16.98 23.61 -32.24
CA ARG A 14 -15.96 23.97 -31.26
C ARG A 14 -16.57 23.80 -29.86
N HIS A 15 -16.13 22.80 -29.11
CA HIS A 15 -16.35 22.76 -27.67
C HIS A 15 -15.25 23.56 -26.99
N SER A 16 -15.63 24.68 -26.37
CA SER A 16 -14.80 25.44 -25.45
C SER A 16 -14.75 24.72 -24.09
N GLU A 17 -13.58 24.21 -23.71
CA GLU A 17 -13.33 23.70 -22.36
C GLU A 17 -13.22 24.88 -21.37
N PRO A 18 -13.88 24.81 -20.20
CA PRO A 18 -13.69 25.82 -19.17
C PRO A 18 -12.37 25.57 -18.44
N THR A 19 -11.43 26.51 -18.61
CA THR A 19 -10.21 26.61 -17.80
C THR A 19 -10.55 27.09 -16.40
N GLY A 20 -10.67 26.16 -15.45
CA GLY A 20 -10.78 26.45 -14.03
C GLY A 20 -9.85 25.52 -13.24
N ARG A 21 -8.78 26.07 -12.68
CA ARG A 21 -7.96 25.37 -11.67
C ARG A 21 -8.74 25.35 -10.34
N PRO A 22 -8.94 24.21 -9.67
CA PRO A 22 -9.47 24.24 -8.32
C PRO A 22 -8.33 24.57 -7.34
N ASP A 23 -8.62 25.54 -6.49
CA ASP A 23 -7.77 26.05 -5.41
C ASP A 23 -7.19 24.95 -4.52
N SER A 24 -5.87 25.00 -4.31
CA SER A 24 -5.18 24.25 -3.27
C SER A 24 -5.25 25.01 -1.95
N ARG A 25 -6.36 24.88 -1.21
CA ARG A 25 -6.42 25.18 0.23
C ARG A 25 -7.63 24.50 0.90
N SER A 26 -7.38 24.05 2.12
CA SER A 26 -8.26 23.34 3.06
C SER A 26 -8.63 21.89 2.72
N TRP A 27 -7.72 20.97 3.04
CA TRP A 27 -8.15 19.67 3.57
C TRP A 27 -8.08 19.75 5.09
N SER A 28 -9.22 20.02 5.69
CA SER A 28 -9.44 19.92 7.13
C SER A 28 -9.19 18.49 7.60
N SER A 29 -8.37 18.38 8.62
CA SER A 29 -7.94 17.19 9.37
C SER A 29 -9.09 16.46 10.09
N SER A 30 -10.06 15.95 9.34
CA SER A 30 -11.19 15.21 9.93
C SER A 30 -11.85 14.25 8.95
N ARG A 31 -11.13 13.21 8.53
CA ARG A 31 -11.76 11.94 8.17
C ARG A 31 -11.21 10.86 9.08
N ARG A 32 -11.77 10.82 10.30
CA ARG A 32 -11.58 9.67 11.18
C ARG A 32 -12.09 8.45 10.45
N HIS A 33 -11.24 7.45 10.28
CA HIS A 33 -11.67 6.12 9.87
C HIS A 33 -12.80 5.69 10.82
N PRO A 34 -13.90 5.08 10.33
CA PRO A 34 -14.96 4.62 11.21
C PRO A 34 -14.36 3.58 12.16
N ARG A 35 -14.14 3.97 13.41
CA ARG A 35 -13.84 3.03 14.50
C ARG A 35 -15.08 2.16 14.61
N THR A 36 -15.00 0.92 14.15
CA THR A 36 -16.01 -0.09 14.47
C THR A 36 -16.13 -0.12 15.99
N ARG A 37 -17.22 0.43 16.51
CA ARG A 37 -17.56 0.36 17.94
C ARG A 37 -17.92 -1.10 18.22
N HIS A 38 -16.94 -1.89 18.65
CA HIS A 38 -17.22 -3.17 19.26
C HIS A 38 -17.83 -2.91 20.65
N SER A 39 -19.07 -3.32 20.81
CA SER A 39 -19.82 -3.27 22.06
C SER A 39 -19.10 -4.01 23.17
N VAL A 40 -19.10 -3.40 24.35
CA VAL A 40 -18.60 -3.95 25.61
C VAL A 40 -19.26 -5.31 25.90
N GLY A 41 -18.42 -6.34 26.08
CA GLY A 41 -18.84 -7.65 26.54
C GLY A 41 -18.10 -8.81 25.85
N SER A 42 -16.78 -8.93 26.04
CA SER A 42 -16.02 -10.14 25.68
C SER A 42 -14.60 -10.02 26.22
N GLN A 43 -14.10 -11.06 26.89
CA GLN A 43 -12.74 -11.07 27.38
C GLN A 43 -11.72 -10.98 26.22
N GLY A 44 -10.93 -9.91 26.22
CA GLY A 44 -9.51 -9.89 25.84
C GLY A 44 -9.07 -10.59 24.54
N ARG A 45 -9.87 -10.60 23.47
CA ARG A 45 -9.33 -10.94 22.15
C ARG A 45 -8.53 -9.75 21.65
N THR A 46 -7.21 -9.75 21.87
CA THR A 46 -6.33 -8.79 21.19
C THR A 46 -6.40 -9.07 19.69
N MET A 47 -6.99 -8.13 18.96
CA MET A 47 -7.14 -8.26 17.52
C MET A 47 -5.76 -8.02 16.89
N MET A 48 -5.35 -8.90 15.98
CA MET A 48 -4.17 -8.67 15.16
C MET A 48 -4.59 -8.18 13.79
N LYS A 49 -3.71 -7.43 13.16
CA LYS A 49 -3.91 -6.85 11.84
C LYS A 49 -2.74 -7.20 10.94
N GLU A 50 -3.04 -7.26 9.66
CA GLU A 50 -2.06 -7.32 8.60
C GLU A 50 -2.15 -6.04 7.77
N ILE A 51 -1.01 -5.41 7.56
CA ILE A 51 -0.85 -4.27 6.66
C ILE A 51 -0.17 -4.78 5.39
N LYS A 52 -0.82 -4.59 4.25
CA LYS A 52 -0.26 -4.82 2.91
C LYS A 52 -0.05 -3.48 2.23
N ALA A 53 1.20 -3.02 2.14
CA ALA A 53 1.54 -1.75 1.51
C ALA A 53 2.24 -1.99 0.18
N TYR A 54 1.68 -1.46 -0.90
CA TYR A 54 2.28 -1.43 -2.23
C TYR A 54 2.92 -0.06 -2.38
N ILE A 55 4.25 0.00 -2.52
CA ILE A 55 5.01 1.26 -2.56
C ILE A 55 6.03 1.24 -3.70
N ARG A 56 6.56 2.42 -4.07
CA ARG A 56 7.68 2.51 -5.00
C ARG A 56 8.93 1.82 -4.42
N ARG A 57 9.65 1.07 -5.26
CA ARG A 57 10.83 0.26 -4.89
C ARG A 57 11.95 1.10 -4.28
N ASN A 58 12.15 2.32 -4.77
CA ASN A 58 13.20 3.22 -4.30
C ASN A 58 12.98 3.68 -2.84
N GLU A 59 11.76 3.61 -2.32
CA GLU A 59 11.43 4.02 -0.94
C GLU A 59 11.54 2.88 0.09
N VAL A 60 11.75 1.64 -0.37
CA VAL A 60 11.68 0.45 0.51
C VAL A 60 12.64 0.56 1.69
N ASN A 61 13.87 1.01 1.45
CA ASN A 61 14.88 1.13 2.51
C ASN A 61 14.44 2.13 3.59
N GLU A 62 14.01 3.33 3.19
CA GLU A 62 13.56 4.37 4.13
C GLU A 62 12.32 3.92 4.91
N VAL A 63 11.34 3.33 4.23
CA VAL A 63 10.11 2.82 4.86
C VAL A 63 10.44 1.72 5.87
N VAL A 64 11.32 0.77 5.53
CA VAL A 64 11.70 -0.34 6.43
C VAL A 64 12.45 0.21 7.67
N GLU A 65 13.39 1.13 7.50
CA GLU A 65 14.08 1.76 8.62
C GLU A 65 13.12 2.50 9.56
N ASN A 66 12.18 3.27 8.99
CA ASN A 66 11.21 4.02 9.77
C ASN A 66 10.21 3.08 10.47
N LEU A 67 9.80 1.99 9.84
CA LEU A 67 8.98 0.94 10.47
C LEU A 67 9.71 0.27 11.63
N GLN A 68 11.01 0.00 11.48
CA GLN A 68 11.84 -0.54 12.55
C GLN A 68 11.92 0.43 13.74
N ARG A 69 12.21 1.72 13.49
CA ARG A 69 12.16 2.78 14.51
C ARG A 69 10.77 2.92 15.13
N ALA A 70 9.73 2.62 14.35
CA ALA A 70 8.35 2.59 14.79
C ALA A 70 7.97 1.32 15.59
N GLY A 71 8.90 0.40 15.84
CA GLY A 71 8.64 -0.82 16.60
C GLY A 71 7.74 -1.81 15.87
N ALA A 72 7.75 -1.80 14.54
CA ALA A 72 7.11 -2.86 13.75
C ALA A 72 7.72 -4.23 14.14
N PRO A 73 6.91 -5.27 14.38
CA PRO A 73 7.43 -6.59 14.77
C PRO A 73 8.35 -7.24 13.72
N GLY A 74 8.06 -6.97 12.46
CA GLY A 74 8.80 -7.46 11.30
C GLY A 74 8.13 -6.98 10.01
N VAL A 75 8.87 -7.05 8.90
CA VAL A 75 8.40 -6.67 7.57
C VAL A 75 8.84 -7.74 6.59
N SER A 76 7.91 -8.21 5.75
CA SER A 76 8.24 -9.02 4.58
C SER A 76 8.21 -8.14 3.34
N VAL A 77 9.23 -8.24 2.51
CA VAL A 77 9.40 -7.46 1.28
C VAL A 77 9.23 -8.40 0.09
N ILE A 78 8.25 -8.13 -0.76
CA ILE A 78 7.91 -8.97 -1.92
C ILE A 78 8.04 -8.13 -3.18
N GLU A 79 8.98 -8.51 -4.05
CA GLU A 79 9.05 -7.97 -5.41
C GLU A 79 7.90 -8.51 -6.25
N MET A 80 7.21 -7.63 -6.97
CA MET A 80 6.11 -8.04 -7.83
C MET A 80 6.01 -7.22 -9.12
N HIS A 81 5.26 -7.76 -10.08
CA HIS A 81 4.86 -7.07 -11.29
C HIS A 81 3.37 -6.71 -11.19
N PRO A 82 3.01 -5.48 -10.78
CA PRO A 82 1.62 -5.11 -10.60
C PRO A 82 0.91 -5.00 -11.95
N VAL A 83 -0.35 -5.43 -12.00
CA VAL A 83 -1.30 -5.17 -13.09
C VAL A 83 -2.52 -4.52 -12.46
N GLY A 84 -2.85 -3.27 -12.82
CA GLY A 84 -3.99 -2.55 -12.22
C GLY A 84 -3.66 -1.69 -11.01
N TYR A 85 -4.52 -1.69 -9.99
CA TYR A 85 -4.34 -0.94 -8.73
C TYR A 85 -4.29 0.60 -8.85
N GLY A 86 -4.91 1.17 -9.89
CA GLY A 86 -5.00 2.63 -10.06
C GLY A 86 -3.73 3.30 -10.55
N TYR A 87 -2.74 2.52 -11.01
CA TYR A 87 -1.51 3.03 -11.60
C TYR A 87 -1.67 3.44 -13.08
N GLU A 88 -2.73 2.99 -13.74
CA GLU A 88 -3.10 3.36 -15.12
C GLU A 88 -4.64 3.43 -15.28
N ALA A 89 -5.12 4.22 -16.25
CA ALA A 89 -6.56 4.45 -16.46
C ALA A 89 -7.34 3.23 -16.99
N ASN A 90 -6.70 2.31 -17.72
CA ASN A 90 -7.35 1.10 -18.22
C ASN A 90 -6.41 -0.12 -18.20
N PRO A 91 -6.21 -0.74 -17.03
CA PRO A 91 -5.13 -1.72 -16.85
C PRO A 91 -5.36 -3.08 -17.52
N PHE A 92 -6.58 -3.35 -17.99
CA PHE A 92 -6.96 -4.61 -18.64
C PHE A 92 -7.23 -4.46 -20.14
N GLN A 93 -6.99 -3.29 -20.74
CA GLN A 93 -7.24 -3.12 -22.17
C GLN A 93 -6.25 -3.95 -23.01
N PRO A 94 -6.73 -4.86 -23.88
CA PRO A 94 -5.86 -5.65 -24.74
C PRO A 94 -5.22 -4.72 -25.78
N HIS A 95 -3.89 -4.58 -25.78
CA HIS A 95 -3.15 -3.79 -26.78
C HIS A 95 -2.06 -4.60 -27.50
N GLY A 96 -2.28 -5.90 -27.70
CA GLY A 96 -1.37 -6.74 -28.50
C GLY A 96 0.00 -7.07 -27.86
N ALA A 97 0.36 -6.48 -26.71
CA ALA A 97 1.52 -6.87 -25.89
C ALA A 97 1.09 -7.82 -24.74
N ARG A 98 1.96 -8.73 -24.31
CA ARG A 98 1.67 -9.60 -23.14
C ARG A 98 1.52 -8.72 -21.90
N LEU A 99 0.52 -9.01 -21.09
CA LEU A 99 0.10 -8.20 -19.94
C LEU A 99 1.25 -7.80 -19.00
N VAL A 100 2.23 -8.70 -18.78
CA VAL A 100 3.40 -8.49 -17.91
C VAL A 100 4.43 -7.54 -18.52
N ASP A 101 4.60 -7.53 -19.85
CA ASP A 101 5.65 -6.75 -20.52
C ASP A 101 5.39 -5.23 -20.43
N ARG A 102 4.13 -4.83 -20.30
CA ARG A 102 3.73 -3.41 -20.11
C ARG A 102 4.19 -2.86 -18.75
N TYR A 103 4.00 -3.66 -17.70
CA TYR A 103 4.26 -3.23 -16.32
C TYR A 103 5.66 -3.57 -15.83
N ARG A 104 6.52 -4.12 -16.69
CA ARG A 104 7.91 -4.46 -16.35
C ARG A 104 8.72 -3.27 -15.81
N TYR A 105 8.30 -2.06 -16.13
CA TYR A 105 8.94 -0.82 -15.67
C TYR A 105 8.33 -0.26 -14.38
N LEU A 106 7.17 -0.75 -13.93
CA LEU A 106 6.63 -0.39 -12.63
C LEU A 106 7.43 -1.11 -11.55
N THR A 107 8.29 -0.36 -10.87
CA THR A 107 9.09 -0.85 -9.77
C THR A 107 8.30 -0.72 -8.46
N ILE A 108 7.22 -1.50 -8.33
CA ILE A 108 6.44 -1.58 -7.09
C ILE A 108 6.91 -2.77 -6.26
N VAL A 109 6.93 -2.57 -4.94
CA VAL A 109 7.22 -3.60 -3.95
C VAL A 109 6.04 -3.69 -2.99
N LYS A 110 5.66 -4.91 -2.62
CA LYS A 110 4.67 -5.16 -1.58
C LYS A 110 5.39 -5.40 -0.25
N LEU A 111 5.03 -4.63 0.76
CA LEU A 111 5.39 -4.84 2.15
C LEU A 111 4.23 -5.53 2.87
N GLU A 112 4.53 -6.57 3.65
CA GLU A 112 3.57 -7.22 4.55
C GLU A 112 4.06 -7.09 5.99
N ILE A 113 3.19 -6.55 6.86
CA ILE A 113 3.48 -6.33 8.29
C ILE A 113 2.34 -6.91 9.11
N MET A 114 2.65 -7.81 10.04
CA MET A 114 1.70 -8.32 11.03
C MET A 114 1.93 -7.57 12.35
N CYS A 115 0.86 -7.00 12.91
CA CYS A 115 0.93 -6.15 14.08
C CYS A 115 -0.29 -6.32 14.99
N GLY A 116 -0.16 -5.86 16.24
CA GLY A 116 -1.33 -5.73 17.13
C GLY A 116 -2.21 -4.56 16.71
N ASP A 117 -3.51 -4.64 16.99
CA ASP A 117 -4.50 -3.59 16.66
C ASP A 117 -4.09 -2.21 17.20
N GLY A 118 -3.47 -2.14 18.37
CA GLY A 118 -2.99 -0.89 18.95
C GLY A 118 -1.84 -0.21 18.19
N GLN A 119 -1.17 -0.91 17.27
CA GLN A 119 -0.05 -0.36 16.48
C GLN A 119 -0.49 0.18 15.12
N ILE A 120 -1.72 -0.11 14.67
CA ILE A 120 -2.12 0.11 13.27
C ILE A 120 -1.98 1.56 12.82
N ASP A 121 -2.56 2.51 13.57
CA ASP A 121 -2.59 3.93 13.19
C ASP A 121 -1.17 4.49 13.03
N ARG A 122 -0.26 4.10 13.95
CA ARG A 122 1.14 4.51 13.92
C ARG A 122 1.86 3.93 12.69
N LEU A 123 1.70 2.65 12.41
CA LEU A 123 2.40 1.99 11.31
C LEU A 123 1.90 2.47 9.95
N LEU A 124 0.59 2.72 9.81
CA LEU A 124 0.01 3.32 8.60
C LEU A 124 0.57 4.72 8.34
N ASP A 125 0.64 5.57 9.37
CA ASP A 125 1.19 6.93 9.27
C ASP A 125 2.67 6.92 8.86
N VAL A 126 3.46 6.00 9.42
CA VAL A 126 4.88 5.82 9.07
C VAL A 126 5.04 5.45 7.60
N ILE A 127 4.29 4.45 7.12
CA ILE A 127 4.37 4.02 5.72
C ILE A 127 3.96 5.16 4.80
N GLN A 128 2.84 5.83 5.09
CA GLN A 128 2.33 6.92 4.26
C GLN A 128 3.32 8.08 4.15
N ARG A 129 3.89 8.52 5.28
CA ARG A 129 4.86 9.64 5.29
C ARG A 129 6.16 9.29 4.59
N SER A 130 6.61 8.04 4.73
CA SER A 130 7.88 7.59 4.15
C SER A 130 7.76 7.22 2.67
N SER A 131 6.55 7.04 2.13
CA SER A 131 6.35 6.66 0.72
C SER A 131 5.66 7.72 -0.14
N SER A 132 5.01 8.73 0.45
CA SER A 132 4.24 9.70 -0.32
C SER A 132 5.10 10.79 -0.96
N THR A 133 4.92 11.01 -2.26
CA THR A 133 5.43 12.17 -3.01
C THR A 133 4.33 13.13 -3.44
N GLY A 134 3.07 12.71 -3.33
CA GLY A 134 1.90 13.45 -3.82
C GLY A 134 1.60 13.23 -5.30
N ASN A 135 2.34 12.34 -5.97
CA ASN A 135 2.16 12.03 -7.39
C ASN A 135 1.40 10.71 -7.59
N PRO A 136 0.69 10.55 -8.73
CA PRO A 136 0.16 9.26 -9.13
C PRO A 136 1.26 8.19 -9.14
N GLY A 137 0.98 7.01 -8.58
CA GLY A 137 1.96 5.93 -8.46
C GLY A 137 2.61 5.76 -7.09
N ASP A 138 2.27 6.58 -6.10
CA ASP A 138 2.81 6.46 -4.74
C ASP A 138 2.57 5.10 -4.10
N GLY A 139 1.39 4.51 -4.36
CA GLY A 139 1.04 3.21 -3.82
C GLY A 139 -0.37 3.10 -3.29
N MET A 140 -0.62 1.98 -2.59
CA MET A 140 -1.87 1.72 -1.88
C MET A 140 -1.57 0.88 -0.64
N ILE A 141 -2.31 1.12 0.45
CA ILE A 141 -2.19 0.32 1.68
C ILE A 141 -3.54 -0.34 1.96
N PHE A 142 -3.51 -1.64 2.23
CA PHE A 142 -4.66 -2.43 2.64
C PHE A 142 -4.46 -2.95 4.06
N VAL A 143 -5.56 -3.11 4.79
CA VAL A 143 -5.58 -3.66 6.13
C VAL A 143 -6.54 -4.84 6.17
N SER A 144 -6.08 -5.96 6.71
CA SER A 144 -6.88 -7.17 6.98
C SER A 144 -6.80 -7.56 8.45
N GLU A 145 -7.79 -8.31 8.92
CA GLU A 145 -7.74 -8.93 10.24
C GLU A 145 -6.96 -10.24 10.21
N ILE A 146 -6.15 -10.49 11.24
CA ILE A 146 -5.48 -11.76 11.46
C ILE A 146 -6.11 -12.43 12.68
N VAL A 147 -6.64 -13.64 12.45
CA VAL A 147 -7.41 -14.39 13.46
C VAL A 147 -6.49 -15.07 14.48
N ASP A 148 -5.35 -15.60 14.04
CA ASP A 148 -4.33 -16.21 14.88
C ASP A 148 -2.96 -16.14 14.19
N ALA A 149 -1.90 -16.27 14.98
CA ALA A 149 -0.53 -16.33 14.53
C ALA A 149 0.21 -17.37 15.39
N VAL A 150 1.12 -18.11 14.76
CA VAL A 150 1.88 -19.17 15.45
C VAL A 150 3.35 -18.98 15.14
N ARG A 151 4.17 -18.79 16.17
CA ARG A 151 5.61 -18.81 15.99
C ARG A 151 6.10 -20.26 16.01
N ILE A 152 6.71 -20.69 14.92
CA ILE A 152 7.15 -22.09 14.73
C ILE A 152 8.13 -22.54 15.82
N ARG A 153 9.06 -21.68 16.23
CA ARG A 153 10.15 -22.02 17.15
C ARG A 153 9.67 -22.47 18.54
N ASP A 154 8.73 -21.74 19.13
CA ASP A 154 8.32 -21.88 20.53
C ASP A 154 6.81 -22.10 20.71
N GLY A 155 6.06 -22.16 19.62
CA GLY A 155 4.62 -22.37 19.64
C GLY A 155 3.82 -21.19 20.19
N ALA A 156 4.44 -20.02 20.42
CA ALA A 156 3.74 -18.83 20.87
C ALA A 156 2.59 -18.48 19.92
N ARG A 157 1.44 -18.10 20.49
CA ARG A 157 0.17 -17.85 19.77
C ARG A 157 -0.26 -16.39 19.82
N GLY A 158 -1.17 -16.01 18.92
CA GLY A 158 -1.75 -14.68 18.86
C GLY A 158 -0.69 -13.57 18.78
N GLU A 159 -0.95 -12.43 19.41
CA GLU A 159 -0.01 -11.31 19.44
C GLU A 159 1.34 -11.69 20.12
N GLY A 160 1.34 -12.69 20.99
CA GLY A 160 2.57 -13.22 21.57
C GLY A 160 3.53 -13.85 20.55
N ALA A 161 3.00 -14.30 19.41
CA ALA A 161 3.79 -14.77 18.27
C ALA A 161 4.51 -13.64 17.53
N LEU A 162 4.08 -12.37 17.69
CA LEU A 162 4.68 -11.23 17.00
C LEU A 162 5.87 -10.63 17.76
N ARG A 163 5.96 -10.80 19.08
CA ARG A 163 7.03 -10.17 19.88
C ARG A 163 8.42 -10.60 19.42
N THR A 164 9.35 -9.68 19.22
CA THR A 164 10.76 -10.08 19.05
C THR A 164 11.28 -10.58 20.40
N ALA A 165 11.86 -11.78 20.45
CA ALA A 165 12.56 -12.20 21.66
C ALA A 165 13.68 -11.17 21.94
N PRO A 166 13.98 -10.82 23.21
CA PRO A 166 15.14 -9.98 23.49
C PRO A 166 16.36 -10.61 22.82
N ALA A 167 17.19 -9.79 22.17
CA ALA A 167 18.48 -10.25 21.67
C ALA A 167 19.20 -10.91 22.84
N THR A 168 19.42 -12.22 22.77
CA THR A 168 20.21 -12.93 23.78
C THR A 168 21.56 -12.23 23.81
N PRO A 169 22.00 -11.64 24.94
CA PRO A 169 23.36 -11.13 25.06
C PRO A 169 24.28 -12.30 24.69
N GLY A 170 25.14 -12.09 23.68
CA GLY A 170 26.02 -13.13 23.19
C GLY A 170 26.71 -13.79 24.38
N ILE A 171 26.62 -15.12 24.45
CA ILE A 171 27.35 -15.90 25.44
C ILE A 171 28.83 -15.59 25.19
N GLY A 172 29.38 -14.69 26.02
CA GLY A 172 30.80 -14.41 26.02
C GLY A 172 31.51 -15.72 26.28
N ARG A 173 32.21 -16.23 25.28
CA ARG A 173 33.18 -17.30 25.49
C ARG A 173 34.24 -16.73 26.42
N ALA A 174 34.19 -17.12 27.68
CA ALA A 174 35.29 -16.95 28.61
C ALA A 174 36.53 -17.56 27.95
N SER A 175 37.53 -16.72 27.75
CA SER A 175 38.89 -17.11 27.35
C SER A 175 39.73 -17.19 28.61
#